data_AF-A0A7C9RPK0-F1
#
_entry.id   AF-A0A7C9RPK0-F1
#
_cell.length_a   1.000
_cell.length_b   1.000
_cell.length_c   1.000
_cell.angle_alpha   90.00
_cell.angle_beta   90.00
_cell.angle_gamma   90.00
#
_symmetry.space_group_name_H-M   'P 1'
#
loop_
_entity.id
_entity.type
_entity.pdbx_description
1 polymer ?
#
loop_
_entity_poly.entity_id
_entity_poly.type
_entity_poly.pdbx_seq_one_letter_code
_entity_poly.pdbx_strand_id
1 'polypeptide(L)'
;MKRFLPVLGVLVLVGAVAAVVWQRFEEPPERYVVLQYADASELWRSGDAETPLVRQIVRELGTRASLSLDQLRNTGAVVVTTIDARAQSAGAATIREKSAARTSVTAVDPASGAVRAYAPGNDPSVDFAGGVVKEPGSVFFPFTAVAAVQEGKPLGEGDVERAIGVARRAGVPEFADVAGNRTKLLDGPGGVLRPLDLASGYATFAADGVHRDAHFVTHVTDAHGSTLYQALGTPQPAFDRDPVRSKDIAQQVTKVLRDDPVCGDNNPYLACRPGAWPSDGPARHAWMLGYTPELSVSVFVGGDEAGGAVDAGLPKAVWGTFLEKLKP
;
A
#
# COMPACT_ATOMS: atom_id res chain seq x y z
N MET A 1 77.56 -38.73 6.31
CA MET A 1 76.11 -39.02 6.22
C MET A 1 75.33 -37.88 6.90
N LYS A 2 74.58 -37.14 6.08
CA LYS A 2 73.26 -36.54 6.34
C LYS A 2 73.02 -35.77 7.66
N ARG A 3 73.14 -34.44 7.53
CA ARG A 3 72.24 -33.43 8.13
C ARG A 3 70.79 -33.82 7.90
N PHE A 4 69.95 -33.84 8.93
CA PHE A 4 68.47 -33.78 8.98
C PHE A 4 68.15 -34.07 10.47
N LEU A 5 67.45 -33.28 11.31
CA LEU A 5 66.34 -32.37 11.09
C LEU A 5 65.97 -31.73 12.48
N PRO A 6 65.98 -30.39 12.69
CA PRO A 6 65.18 -29.73 13.72
C PRO A 6 63.96 -29.12 13.01
N VAL A 7 62.96 -29.94 12.63
CA VAL A 7 61.76 -29.44 11.94
C VAL A 7 60.47 -29.80 12.67
N LEU A 8 60.51 -30.62 13.72
CA LEU A 8 59.29 -30.93 14.49
C LEU A 8 58.79 -29.77 15.37
N GLY A 9 59.67 -28.88 15.85
CA GLY A 9 59.26 -27.74 16.70
C GLY A 9 58.60 -26.59 15.93
N VAL A 10 58.96 -26.37 14.66
CA VAL A 10 58.45 -25.26 13.85
C VAL A 10 57.09 -25.58 13.25
N LEU A 11 56.81 -26.84 12.91
CA LEU A 11 55.52 -27.24 12.34
C LEU A 11 54.35 -27.15 13.33
N VAL A 12 54.59 -27.41 14.62
CA VAL A 12 53.55 -27.28 15.66
C VAL A 12 53.22 -25.81 15.91
N LEU A 13 54.21 -24.91 15.83
CA LEU A 13 53.96 -23.48 16.00
C LEU A 13 53.23 -22.85 14.80
N VAL A 14 53.55 -23.27 13.57
CA VAL A 14 52.82 -22.81 12.37
C VAL A 14 51.39 -23.34 12.35
N GLY A 15 51.16 -24.60 12.78
CA GLY A 15 49.82 -25.15 12.92
C GLY A 15 48.97 -24.46 14.00
N ALA A 16 49.58 -24.11 15.15
CA ALA A 16 48.89 -23.39 16.22
C ALA A 16 48.58 -21.93 15.83
N VAL A 17 49.48 -21.24 15.13
CA VAL A 17 49.21 -19.89 14.61
C VAL A 17 48.17 -19.93 13.49
N ALA A 18 48.21 -20.93 12.59
CA ALA A 18 47.17 -21.09 11.56
C ALA A 18 45.80 -21.40 12.18
N ALA A 19 45.73 -22.21 13.24
CA ALA A 19 44.48 -22.51 13.94
C ALA A 19 43.93 -21.30 14.74
N VAL A 20 44.81 -20.48 15.34
CA VAL A 20 44.42 -19.26 16.06
C VAL A 20 44.04 -18.13 15.09
N VAL A 21 44.66 -18.08 13.90
CA VAL A 21 44.30 -17.12 12.84
C VAL A 21 43.00 -17.52 12.12
N TRP A 22 42.66 -18.80 12.05
CA TRP A 22 41.38 -19.26 11.47
C TRP A 22 40.17 -19.01 12.39
N GLN A 23 40.37 -18.90 13.70
CA GLN A 23 39.31 -18.62 14.68
C GLN A 23 38.87 -17.14 14.73
N ARG A 24 39.45 -16.26 13.90
CA ARG A 24 39.03 -14.85 13.75
C ARG A 24 38.49 -14.51 12.36
N PHE A 25 37.91 -15.47 11.66
CA PHE A 25 36.74 -15.13 10.88
C PHE A 25 35.58 -15.03 11.89
N GLU A 26 35.53 -13.92 12.65
CA GLU A 26 34.22 -13.41 13.03
C GLU A 26 33.46 -13.33 11.70
N GLU A 27 32.40 -14.14 11.55
CA GLU A 27 31.46 -13.91 10.47
C GLU A 27 31.16 -12.40 10.48
N PRO A 28 31.25 -11.71 9.33
CA PRO A 28 30.97 -10.28 9.30
C PRO A 28 29.62 -10.11 10.00
N PRO A 29 29.49 -9.18 10.97
CA PRO A 29 28.26 -9.04 11.74
C PRO A 29 27.12 -9.04 10.73
N GLU A 30 26.17 -9.98 10.87
CA GLU A 30 25.10 -10.15 9.89
C GLU A 30 24.55 -8.75 9.59
N ARG A 31 24.75 -8.30 8.35
CA ARG A 31 24.38 -6.94 7.99
C ARG A 31 22.87 -6.95 7.85
N TYR A 32 22.20 -6.57 8.93
CA TYR A 32 20.76 -6.51 9.00
C TYR A 32 20.24 -5.34 8.17
N VAL A 33 19.12 -5.57 7.49
CA VAL A 33 18.26 -4.50 6.96
C VAL A 33 17.25 -4.15 8.03
N VAL A 34 17.07 -2.85 8.26
CA VAL A 34 16.03 -2.35 9.16
C VAL A 34 15.04 -1.53 8.34
N LEU A 35 13.77 -1.91 8.39
CA LEU A 35 12.67 -1.07 7.91
C LEU A 35 12.16 -0.26 9.12
N GLN A 36 11.97 1.03 8.91
CA GLN A 36 11.47 1.94 9.92
C GLN A 36 10.13 2.55 9.51
N TYR A 37 9.29 2.83 10.50
CA TYR A 37 8.14 3.72 10.34
C TYR A 37 8.61 5.15 9.98
N ALA A 38 7.67 6.02 9.62
CA ALA A 38 7.95 7.41 9.29
C ALA A 38 8.55 8.21 10.46
N ASP A 39 8.34 7.77 11.71
CA ASP A 39 8.92 8.35 12.93
C ASP A 39 10.29 7.75 13.31
N ALA A 40 10.90 6.97 12.41
CA ALA A 40 12.15 6.24 12.58
C ALA A 40 12.11 5.10 13.62
N SER A 41 10.96 4.78 14.20
CA SER A 41 10.81 3.57 15.03
C SER A 41 10.91 2.30 14.18
N GLU A 42 11.38 1.20 14.78
CA GLU A 42 11.59 -0.06 14.06
C GLU A 42 10.24 -0.68 13.65
N LEU A 43 10.09 -0.94 12.34
CA LEU A 43 8.94 -1.63 11.76
C LEU A 43 9.23 -3.12 11.57
N TRP A 44 10.44 -3.45 11.11
CA TRP A 44 10.87 -4.83 10.84
C TRP A 44 12.39 -4.90 10.68
N ARG A 45 12.97 -6.06 11.00
CA ARG A 45 14.40 -6.36 10.79
C ARG A 45 14.59 -7.62 9.97
N SER A 46 15.62 -7.66 9.11
CA SER A 46 15.95 -8.85 8.33
C SER A 46 16.37 -10.00 9.23
N GLY A 47 15.47 -10.95 9.45
CA GLY A 47 15.57 -12.01 10.45
C GLY A 47 14.21 -12.35 11.01
N ASP A 48 13.32 -11.35 11.06
CA ASP A 48 11.92 -11.53 11.38
C ASP A 48 11.13 -12.06 10.19
N ALA A 49 10.02 -12.75 10.47
CA ALA A 49 9.11 -13.22 9.43
C ALA A 49 8.53 -12.04 8.62
N GLU A 50 8.51 -12.17 7.29
CA GLU A 50 7.96 -11.13 6.43
C GLU A 50 6.44 -11.04 6.56
N THR A 51 5.95 -9.83 6.84
CA THR A 51 4.52 -9.52 6.81
C THR A 51 4.08 -9.10 5.40
N PRO A 52 2.77 -9.09 5.10
CA PRO A 52 2.27 -8.52 3.83
C PRO A 52 2.78 -7.10 3.53
N LEU A 53 2.86 -6.24 4.55
CA LEU A 53 3.39 -4.88 4.42
C LEU A 53 4.87 -4.89 4.02
N VAL A 54 5.69 -5.69 4.70
CA VAL A 54 7.12 -5.85 4.37
C VAL A 54 7.29 -6.31 2.92
N ARG A 55 6.47 -7.27 2.47
CA ARG A 55 6.48 -7.73 1.08
C ARG A 55 6.14 -6.63 0.07
N GLN A 56 5.22 -5.71 0.39
CA GLN A 56 4.92 -4.56 -0.47
C GLN A 56 6.10 -3.58 -0.54
N ILE A 57 6.73 -3.29 0.61
CA ILE A 57 7.91 -2.41 0.70
C ILE A 57 9.06 -2.97 -0.15
N VAL A 58 9.38 -4.26 0.01
CA VAL A 58 10.45 -4.92 -0.75
C VAL A 58 10.14 -4.95 -2.25
N ARG A 59 8.88 -5.17 -2.63
CA ARG A 59 8.45 -5.06 -4.04
C ARG A 59 8.66 -3.67 -4.61
N GLU A 60 8.31 -2.62 -3.87
CA GLU A 60 8.52 -1.25 -4.31
C GLU A 60 10.01 -0.95 -4.52
N LEU A 61 10.87 -1.36 -3.59
CA LEU A 61 12.32 -1.19 -3.71
C LEU A 61 12.88 -1.92 -4.95
N GLY A 62 12.43 -3.14 -5.19
CA GLY A 62 12.84 -3.90 -6.38
C GLY A 62 12.39 -3.24 -7.68
N THR A 63 11.18 -2.69 -7.73
CA THR A 63 10.58 -2.14 -8.96
C THR A 63 10.97 -0.69 -9.24
N ARG A 64 11.11 0.16 -8.21
CA ARG A 64 11.39 1.60 -8.35
C ARG A 64 12.85 1.97 -8.12
N ALA A 65 13.53 1.25 -7.24
CA ALA A 65 14.93 1.52 -6.90
C ALA A 65 15.91 0.52 -7.52
N SER A 66 15.42 -0.57 -8.13
CA SER A 66 16.25 -1.72 -8.53
C SER A 66 17.11 -2.29 -7.39
N LEU A 67 16.58 -2.21 -6.15
CA LEU A 67 17.23 -2.69 -4.93
C LEU A 67 16.55 -3.98 -4.45
N SER A 68 17.27 -5.10 -4.49
CA SER A 68 16.84 -6.36 -3.92
C SER A 68 17.12 -6.43 -2.41
N LEU A 69 16.42 -7.32 -1.70
CA LEU A 69 16.66 -7.53 -0.27
C LEU A 69 18.10 -7.97 0.02
N ASP A 70 18.72 -8.76 -0.86
CA ASP A 70 20.11 -9.17 -0.69
C ASP A 70 21.10 -8.02 -0.90
N GLN A 71 20.83 -7.10 -1.83
CA GLN A 71 21.63 -5.88 -1.97
C GLN A 71 21.52 -4.98 -0.73
N LEU A 72 20.31 -4.85 -0.17
CA LEU A 72 20.07 -4.10 1.06
C LEU A 72 20.80 -4.75 2.25
N ARG A 73 20.77 -6.08 2.37
CA ARG A 73 21.52 -6.82 3.40
C ARG A 73 23.01 -6.57 3.26
N ASN A 74 23.57 -6.69 2.06
CA ASN A 74 25.00 -6.48 1.83
C ASN A 74 25.47 -5.06 2.21
N THR A 75 24.59 -4.07 2.22
CA THR A 75 24.89 -2.68 2.59
C THR A 75 24.54 -2.32 4.03
N GLY A 76 23.89 -3.23 4.78
CA GLY A 76 23.38 -2.95 6.13
C GLY A 76 22.34 -1.83 6.11
N ALA A 77 21.45 -1.84 5.12
CA ALA A 77 20.61 -0.70 4.80
C ALA A 77 19.54 -0.39 5.85
N VAL A 78 19.27 0.91 6.04
CA VAL A 78 18.10 1.42 6.75
C VAL A 78 17.13 2.00 5.74
N VAL A 79 15.90 1.50 5.74
CA VAL A 79 14.80 1.95 4.87
C VAL A 79 13.79 2.69 5.73
N VAL A 80 13.61 3.99 5.47
CA VAL A 80 12.57 4.77 6.15
C VAL A 80 11.32 4.77 5.28
N THR A 81 10.23 4.25 5.84
CA THR A 81 8.95 4.14 5.13
C THR A 81 8.08 5.38 5.29
N THR A 82 7.00 5.44 4.54
CA THR A 82 5.92 6.44 4.66
C THR A 82 4.88 6.07 5.72
N ILE A 83 4.95 4.85 6.27
CA ILE A 83 3.96 4.28 7.17
C ILE A 83 4.00 5.03 8.51
N ASP A 84 2.86 5.60 8.87
CA ASP A 84 2.65 6.24 10.16
C ASP A 84 2.35 5.15 11.21
N ALA A 85 3.18 5.07 12.26
CA ALA A 85 3.08 4.02 13.28
C ALA A 85 1.74 4.05 14.02
N ARG A 86 1.20 5.24 14.30
CA ARG A 86 -0.08 5.44 14.96
C ARG A 86 -1.23 4.99 14.06
N ALA A 87 -1.24 5.41 12.79
CA ALA A 87 -2.27 5.04 11.83
C ALA A 87 -2.24 3.54 11.52
N GLN A 88 -1.05 2.96 11.33
CA GLN A 88 -0.90 1.51 11.13
C GLN A 88 -1.48 0.72 12.30
N SER A 89 -1.16 1.12 13.53
CA SER A 89 -1.66 0.50 14.75
C SER A 89 -3.16 0.69 14.94
N ALA A 90 -3.70 1.87 14.60
CA ALA A 90 -5.14 2.14 14.63
C ALA A 90 -5.91 1.25 13.64
N GLY A 91 -5.39 1.06 12.42
CA GLY A 91 -5.97 0.16 11.42
C GLY A 91 -6.01 -1.29 11.92
N ALA A 92 -4.86 -1.81 12.39
CA ALA A 92 -4.77 -3.16 12.91
C ALA A 92 -5.68 -3.39 14.15
N ALA A 93 -5.73 -2.42 15.08
CA ALA A 93 -6.59 -2.49 16.25
C ALA A 93 -8.08 -2.49 15.87
N THR A 94 -8.48 -1.68 14.88
CA THR A 94 -9.86 -1.62 14.41
C THR A 94 -10.31 -2.94 13.77
N ILE A 95 -9.47 -3.55 12.93
CA ILE A 95 -9.78 -4.84 12.31
C ILE A 95 -9.97 -5.94 13.36
N ARG A 96 -9.14 -5.96 14.42
CA ARG A 96 -9.30 -6.88 15.55
C ARG A 96 -10.58 -6.62 16.34
N GLU A 97 -10.86 -5.35 16.67
CA GLU A 97 -12.04 -4.96 17.46
C GLU A 97 -13.36 -5.36 16.78
N LYS A 98 -13.43 -5.24 15.46
CA LYS A 98 -14.64 -5.58 14.69
C LYS A 98 -14.74 -7.07 14.33
N SER A 99 -13.81 -7.92 14.80
CA SER A 99 -13.76 -9.35 14.49
C SER A 99 -13.81 -9.64 12.98
N ALA A 100 -13.23 -8.75 12.18
CA ALA A 100 -13.45 -8.72 10.75
C ALA A 100 -12.32 -9.48 10.04
N ALA A 101 -12.38 -10.82 10.07
CA ALA A 101 -11.27 -11.72 9.71
C ALA A 101 -10.64 -11.46 8.33
N ARG A 102 -11.45 -11.03 7.35
CA ARG A 102 -11.04 -10.81 5.95
C ARG A 102 -11.19 -9.35 5.55
N THR A 103 -10.55 -8.49 6.32
CA THR A 103 -10.71 -7.04 6.22
C THR A 103 -9.37 -6.38 6.03
N SER A 104 -9.35 -5.27 5.32
CA SER A 104 -8.18 -4.39 5.27
C SER A 104 -8.56 -2.93 5.46
N VAL A 105 -7.59 -2.15 5.92
CA VAL A 105 -7.65 -0.69 5.99
C VAL A 105 -6.39 -0.17 5.32
N THR A 106 -6.54 0.63 4.27
CA THR A 106 -5.43 1.29 3.58
C THR A 106 -5.66 2.78 3.55
N ALA A 107 -4.65 3.58 3.89
CA ALA A 107 -4.72 5.04 3.89
C ALA A 107 -3.55 5.65 3.11
N VAL A 108 -3.86 6.61 2.23
CA VAL A 108 -2.92 7.31 1.36
C VAL A 108 -3.07 8.81 1.59
N ASP A 109 -1.94 9.49 1.75
CA ASP A 109 -1.84 10.95 1.80
C ASP A 109 -1.98 11.54 0.38
N PRO A 110 -3.02 12.33 0.08
CA PRO A 110 -3.24 12.94 -1.24
C PRO A 110 -2.13 13.89 -1.69
N ALA A 111 -1.49 14.59 -0.75
CA ALA A 111 -0.51 15.63 -1.04
C ALA A 111 0.85 15.07 -1.48
N SER A 112 1.14 13.82 -1.15
CA SER A 112 2.43 13.18 -1.44
C SER A 112 2.32 11.85 -2.18
N GLY A 113 1.19 11.13 -2.06
CA GLY A 113 1.09 9.71 -2.43
C GLY A 113 1.66 8.77 -1.36
N ALA A 114 2.06 9.28 -0.19
CA ALA A 114 2.59 8.46 0.89
C ALA A 114 1.51 7.49 1.41
N VAL A 115 1.80 6.19 1.43
CA VAL A 115 0.95 5.20 2.11
C VAL A 115 1.15 5.36 3.62
N ARG A 116 0.17 5.92 4.31
CA ARG A 116 0.23 6.20 5.75
C ARG A 116 -0.16 5.00 6.60
N ALA A 117 -1.10 4.19 6.12
CA ALA A 117 -1.48 2.94 6.77
C ALA A 117 -1.76 1.86 5.72
N TYR A 118 -1.36 0.64 6.03
CA TYR A 118 -1.58 -0.55 5.22
C TYR A 118 -1.80 -1.72 6.18
N ALA A 119 -3.01 -1.83 6.71
CA ALA A 119 -3.42 -2.92 7.60
C ALA A 119 -4.02 -4.05 6.74
N PRO A 120 -3.28 -5.15 6.49
CA PRO A 120 -3.64 -6.15 5.50
C PRO A 120 -4.64 -7.20 6.00
N GLY A 121 -5.12 -7.08 7.24
CA GLY A 121 -5.93 -8.09 7.92
C GLY A 121 -5.20 -8.77 9.07
N ASN A 122 -5.87 -9.74 9.70
CA ASN A 122 -5.35 -10.47 10.85
C ASN A 122 -4.62 -11.77 10.46
N ASP A 123 -4.84 -12.28 9.26
CA ASP A 123 -4.15 -13.46 8.73
C ASP A 123 -2.86 -13.03 8.02
N PRO A 124 -1.66 -13.36 8.54
CA PRO A 124 -0.40 -12.95 7.93
C PRO A 124 -0.11 -13.64 6.58
N SER A 125 -0.82 -14.74 6.26
CA SER A 125 -0.66 -15.46 5.00
C SER A 125 -1.39 -14.78 3.83
N VAL A 126 -2.39 -13.95 4.11
CA VAL A 126 -3.22 -13.27 3.10
C VAL A 126 -3.05 -11.76 3.21
N ASP A 127 -2.81 -11.12 2.06
CA ASP A 127 -2.77 -9.66 1.97
C ASP A 127 -4.11 -9.12 1.48
N PHE A 128 -5.04 -8.80 2.38
CA PHE A 128 -6.35 -8.24 2.00
C PHE A 128 -6.27 -6.78 1.56
N ALA A 129 -5.13 -6.09 1.69
CA ALA A 129 -4.98 -4.69 1.30
C ALA A 129 -4.48 -4.53 -0.15
N GLY A 130 -3.65 -5.46 -0.63
CA GLY A 130 -3.03 -5.38 -1.96
C GLY A 130 -2.67 -6.73 -2.59
N GLY A 131 -3.04 -7.85 -1.96
CA GLY A 131 -2.91 -9.19 -2.53
C GLY A 131 -4.26 -9.87 -2.81
N VAL A 132 -5.36 -9.12 -2.76
CA VAL A 132 -6.67 -9.56 -3.23
C VAL A 132 -7.23 -8.58 -4.26
N VAL A 133 -7.93 -9.11 -5.25
CA VAL A 133 -8.69 -8.33 -6.23
C VAL A 133 -10.15 -8.72 -6.17
N LYS A 134 -11.02 -7.72 -6.20
CA LYS A 134 -12.46 -7.91 -6.09
C LYS A 134 -13.22 -6.87 -6.89
N GLU A 135 -14.41 -7.24 -7.35
CA GLU A 135 -15.29 -6.36 -8.10
C GLU A 135 -15.60 -5.10 -7.27
N PRO A 136 -15.39 -3.88 -7.79
CA PRO A 136 -15.52 -2.67 -7.00
C PRO A 136 -16.98 -2.31 -6.69
N GLY A 137 -17.94 -2.79 -7.49
CA GLY A 137 -19.33 -2.35 -7.38
C GLY A 137 -19.45 -0.82 -7.44
N SER A 138 -20.27 -0.25 -6.57
CA SER A 138 -20.57 1.20 -6.57
C SER A 138 -19.40 2.13 -6.24
N VAL A 139 -18.27 1.61 -5.72
CA VAL A 139 -17.08 2.45 -5.45
C VAL A 139 -16.28 2.78 -6.71
N PHE A 140 -16.68 2.24 -7.87
CA PHE A 140 -16.15 2.68 -9.16
C PHE A 140 -16.83 3.96 -9.69
N PHE A 141 -17.95 4.37 -9.11
CA PHE A 141 -18.77 5.50 -9.56
C PHE A 141 -17.96 6.80 -9.83
N PRO A 142 -17.00 7.23 -8.98
CA PRO A 142 -16.29 8.49 -9.23
C PRO A 142 -15.56 8.52 -10.58
N PHE A 143 -14.99 7.38 -11.01
CA PHE A 143 -14.29 7.29 -12.29
C PHE A 143 -15.27 7.37 -13.46
N THR A 144 -16.43 6.71 -13.35
CA THR A 144 -17.53 6.82 -14.33
C THR A 144 -18.11 8.24 -14.36
N ALA A 145 -18.18 8.92 -13.22
CA ALA A 145 -18.66 10.29 -13.14
C ALA A 145 -17.71 11.27 -13.87
N VAL A 146 -16.40 11.13 -13.71
CA VAL A 146 -15.42 11.91 -14.49
C VAL A 146 -15.57 11.65 -15.99
N ALA A 147 -15.73 10.38 -16.41
CA ALA A 147 -15.96 10.06 -17.81
C ALA A 147 -17.22 10.76 -18.34
N ALA A 148 -18.33 10.73 -17.59
CA ALA A 148 -19.55 11.44 -17.94
C ALA A 148 -19.33 12.95 -18.12
N VAL A 149 -18.62 13.61 -17.20
CA VAL A 149 -18.29 15.04 -17.29
C VAL A 149 -17.47 15.35 -18.55
N GLN A 150 -16.47 14.51 -18.86
CA GLN A 150 -15.66 14.65 -20.07
C GLN A 150 -16.47 14.48 -21.36
N GLU A 151 -17.54 13.67 -21.30
CA GLU A 151 -18.45 13.42 -22.42
C GLU A 151 -19.61 14.43 -22.52
N GLY A 152 -19.75 15.34 -21.55
CA GLY A 152 -20.91 16.23 -21.47
C GLY A 152 -22.22 15.51 -21.16
N LYS A 153 -22.16 14.36 -20.49
CA LYS A 153 -23.31 13.53 -20.11
C LYS A 153 -23.70 13.72 -18.64
N PRO A 154 -24.93 13.34 -18.24
CA PRO A 154 -25.31 13.24 -16.84
C PRO A 154 -24.38 12.32 -16.05
N LEU A 155 -24.12 12.67 -14.78
CA LEU A 155 -23.27 11.87 -13.90
C LEU A 155 -23.86 10.46 -13.74
N GLY A 156 -23.04 9.44 -13.96
CA GLY A 156 -23.46 8.03 -13.93
C GLY A 156 -23.74 7.42 -15.31
N GLU A 157 -23.83 8.23 -16.37
CA GLU A 157 -24.02 7.77 -17.77
C GLU A 157 -22.70 7.76 -18.57
N GLY A 158 -21.56 7.85 -17.88
CA GLY A 158 -20.23 7.80 -18.49
C GLY A 158 -19.95 6.44 -19.11
N ASP A 159 -19.23 6.46 -20.23
CA ASP A 159 -18.79 5.24 -20.91
C ASP A 159 -17.79 4.45 -20.04
N VAL A 160 -17.97 3.13 -19.96
CA VAL A 160 -17.18 2.25 -19.07
C VAL A 160 -15.71 2.20 -19.51
N GLU A 161 -15.42 2.18 -20.82
CA GLU A 161 -14.04 2.14 -21.32
C GLU A 161 -13.33 3.47 -21.05
N ARG A 162 -14.05 4.60 -21.18
CA ARG A 162 -13.52 5.90 -20.74
C ARG A 162 -13.27 5.93 -19.24
N ALA A 163 -14.18 5.38 -18.42
CA ALA A 163 -14.02 5.30 -16.98
C ALA A 163 -12.79 4.47 -16.56
N ILE A 164 -12.50 3.38 -17.27
CA ILE A 164 -11.25 2.62 -17.11
C ILE A 164 -10.03 3.52 -17.39
N GLY A 165 -10.06 4.28 -18.48
CA GLY A 165 -9.01 5.25 -18.79
C GLY A 165 -8.84 6.33 -17.71
N VAL A 166 -9.93 6.78 -17.09
CA VAL A 166 -9.90 7.71 -15.95
C VAL A 166 -9.26 7.04 -14.74
N ALA A 167 -9.69 5.84 -14.36
CA ALA A 167 -9.15 5.12 -13.22
C ALA A 167 -7.63 4.93 -13.34
N ARG A 168 -7.15 4.62 -14.55
CA ARG A 168 -5.71 4.54 -14.85
C ARG A 168 -4.96 5.83 -14.56
N ARG A 169 -5.48 6.96 -15.06
CA ARG A 169 -4.85 8.28 -14.82
C ARG A 169 -4.95 8.72 -13.36
N ALA A 170 -5.92 8.20 -12.62
CA ALA A 170 -6.08 8.47 -11.20
C ALA A 170 -5.19 7.60 -10.31
N GLY A 171 -4.44 6.64 -10.86
CA GLY A 171 -3.49 5.81 -10.10
C GLY A 171 -3.90 4.35 -9.90
N VAL A 172 -4.97 3.88 -10.55
CA VAL A 172 -5.30 2.44 -10.58
C VAL A 172 -4.47 1.78 -11.68
N PRO A 173 -3.56 0.85 -11.36
CA PRO A 173 -2.71 0.25 -12.37
C PRO A 173 -3.52 -0.69 -13.29
N GLU A 174 -3.06 -0.87 -14.52
CA GLU A 174 -3.69 -1.82 -15.45
C GLU A 174 -3.45 -3.27 -15.02
N PHE A 175 -2.27 -3.54 -14.46
CA PHE A 175 -1.85 -4.83 -13.96
C PHE A 175 -1.27 -4.70 -12.56
N ALA A 176 -1.47 -5.72 -11.74
CA ALA A 176 -0.84 -5.85 -10.44
C ALA A 176 -0.42 -7.29 -10.17
N ASP A 177 0.62 -7.47 -9.36
CA ASP A 177 0.98 -8.79 -8.84
C ASP A 177 0.10 -9.13 -7.64
N VAL A 178 -0.68 -10.20 -7.78
CA VAL A 178 -1.67 -10.67 -6.81
C VAL A 178 -1.38 -12.13 -6.52
N ALA A 179 -0.98 -12.43 -5.28
CA ALA A 179 -0.57 -13.77 -4.87
C ALA A 179 0.46 -14.43 -5.82
N GLY A 180 1.43 -13.64 -6.32
CA GLY A 180 2.48 -14.10 -7.22
C GLY A 180 2.10 -14.19 -8.70
N ASN A 181 0.88 -13.82 -9.06
CA ASN A 181 0.40 -13.81 -10.44
C ASN A 181 0.21 -12.39 -10.95
N ARG A 182 0.62 -12.13 -12.20
CA ARG A 182 0.32 -10.87 -12.88
C ARG A 182 -1.16 -10.84 -13.28
N THR A 183 -1.96 -10.06 -12.58
CA THR A 183 -3.41 -9.96 -12.74
C THR A 183 -3.80 -8.65 -13.42
N LYS A 184 -4.69 -8.73 -14.42
CA LYS A 184 -5.31 -7.56 -15.05
C LYS A 184 -6.44 -7.04 -14.15
N LEU A 185 -6.44 -5.76 -13.84
CA LEU A 185 -7.42 -5.16 -12.92
C LEU A 185 -8.62 -4.59 -13.65
N LEU A 186 -8.36 -3.73 -14.63
CA LEU A 186 -9.38 -3.03 -15.39
C LEU A 186 -9.68 -3.79 -16.68
N ASP A 187 -10.64 -4.71 -16.63
CA ASP A 187 -11.05 -5.58 -17.75
C ASP A 187 -12.55 -5.46 -18.06
N GLY A 188 -12.97 -4.27 -18.50
CA GLY A 188 -14.37 -3.99 -18.86
C GLY A 188 -15.35 -4.03 -17.68
N PRO A 189 -16.65 -4.31 -17.92
CA PRO A 189 -17.70 -4.33 -16.90
C PRO A 189 -17.50 -5.34 -15.75
N GLY A 190 -16.58 -6.28 -15.90
CA GLY A 190 -16.23 -7.30 -14.91
C GLY A 190 -14.89 -7.09 -14.22
N GLY A 191 -14.29 -5.90 -14.32
CA GLY A 191 -12.99 -5.58 -13.72
C GLY A 191 -12.94 -5.78 -12.20
N VAL A 192 -11.74 -5.99 -11.68
CA VAL A 192 -11.46 -6.26 -10.27
C VAL A 192 -10.34 -5.34 -9.77
N LEU A 193 -10.49 -4.78 -8.58
CA LEU A 193 -9.56 -3.80 -8.02
C LEU A 193 -9.01 -4.23 -6.66
N ARG A 194 -7.84 -3.69 -6.29
CA ARG A 194 -7.27 -3.84 -4.96
C ARG A 194 -7.63 -2.65 -4.07
N PRO A 195 -7.80 -2.84 -2.75
CA PRO A 195 -8.03 -1.73 -1.82
C PRO A 195 -6.94 -0.64 -1.87
N LEU A 196 -5.66 -1.02 -2.00
CA LEU A 196 -4.57 -0.06 -2.19
C LEU A 196 -4.75 0.84 -3.42
N ASP A 197 -5.10 0.25 -4.56
CA ASP A 197 -5.26 0.99 -5.81
C ASP A 197 -6.48 1.91 -5.74
N LEU A 198 -7.54 1.46 -5.07
CA LEU A 198 -8.71 2.27 -4.78
C LEU A 198 -8.40 3.46 -3.86
N ALA A 199 -7.62 3.25 -2.80
CA ALA A 199 -7.17 4.33 -1.92
C ALA A 199 -6.30 5.36 -2.69
N SER A 200 -5.40 4.88 -3.55
CA SER A 200 -4.59 5.72 -4.45
C SER A 200 -5.47 6.51 -5.43
N GLY A 201 -6.42 5.83 -6.09
CA GLY A 201 -7.40 6.44 -7.00
C GLY A 201 -8.22 7.54 -6.33
N TYR A 202 -8.70 7.29 -5.11
CA TYR A 202 -9.46 8.25 -4.32
C TYR A 202 -8.60 9.42 -3.83
N ALA A 203 -7.30 9.20 -3.59
CA ALA A 203 -6.36 10.25 -3.23
C ALA A 203 -6.22 11.31 -4.34
N THR A 204 -6.37 10.92 -5.61
CA THR A 204 -6.41 11.88 -6.73
C THR A 204 -7.60 12.84 -6.65
N PHE A 205 -8.78 12.36 -6.24
CA PHE A 205 -9.94 13.25 -6.02
C PHE A 205 -9.72 14.17 -4.81
N ALA A 206 -9.18 13.62 -3.73
CA ALA A 206 -8.82 14.37 -2.53
C ALA A 206 -7.79 15.48 -2.80
N ALA A 207 -6.91 15.26 -3.76
CA ALA A 207 -5.89 16.22 -4.20
C ALA A 207 -6.35 17.11 -5.37
N ASP A 208 -7.65 17.44 -5.46
CA ASP A 208 -8.19 18.34 -6.49
C ASP A 208 -7.85 17.86 -7.92
N GLY A 209 -7.87 16.55 -8.17
CA GLY A 209 -7.59 15.97 -9.50
C GLY A 209 -6.11 15.87 -9.86
N VAL A 210 -5.21 15.99 -8.89
CA VAL A 210 -3.77 15.79 -9.07
C VAL A 210 -3.38 14.41 -8.54
N HIS A 211 -2.94 13.54 -9.44
CA HIS A 211 -2.44 12.22 -9.09
C HIS A 211 -0.98 12.27 -8.64
N ARG A 212 -0.65 11.41 -7.66
CA ARG A 212 0.71 11.09 -7.22
C ARG A 212 0.79 9.59 -6.99
N ASP A 213 1.87 8.97 -7.44
CA ASP A 213 2.06 7.53 -7.26
C ASP A 213 2.09 7.16 -5.77
N ALA A 214 1.25 6.20 -5.40
CA ALA A 214 1.27 5.61 -4.07
C ALA A 214 2.65 4.99 -3.80
N HIS A 215 3.25 5.28 -2.64
CA HIS A 215 4.58 4.76 -2.29
C HIS A 215 4.74 4.50 -0.79
N PHE A 216 5.50 3.45 -0.48
CA PHE A 216 5.82 2.96 0.84
C PHE A 216 7.16 3.46 1.36
N VAL A 217 8.11 3.82 0.49
CA VAL A 217 9.48 4.18 0.89
C VAL A 217 9.75 5.66 0.70
N THR A 218 10.22 6.34 1.74
CA THR A 218 10.70 7.72 1.62
C THR A 218 12.14 7.76 1.10
N HIS A 219 13.03 7.00 1.74
CA HIS A 219 14.44 6.90 1.37
C HIS A 219 15.09 5.66 1.96
N VAL A 220 16.25 5.32 1.41
CA VAL A 220 17.12 4.22 1.85
C VAL A 220 18.53 4.76 2.04
N THR A 221 19.18 4.35 3.13
CA THR A 221 20.60 4.63 3.40
C THR A 221 21.36 3.34 3.64
N ASP A 222 22.66 3.32 3.34
CA ASP A 222 23.57 2.26 3.77
C ASP A 222 24.03 2.44 5.23
N ALA A 223 24.80 1.49 5.75
CA ALA A 223 25.36 1.55 7.10
C ALA A 223 26.32 2.74 7.35
N HIS A 224 26.76 3.43 6.30
CA HIS A 224 27.60 4.62 6.38
C HIS A 224 26.80 5.93 6.25
N GLY A 225 25.47 5.85 6.08
CA GLY A 225 24.58 6.98 5.90
C GLY A 225 24.49 7.50 4.46
N SER A 226 25.07 6.80 3.49
CA SER A 226 24.96 7.18 2.07
C SER A 226 23.57 6.86 1.54
N THR A 227 22.91 7.81 0.88
CA THR A 227 21.59 7.58 0.28
C THR A 227 21.68 6.63 -0.91
N LEU A 228 20.97 5.50 -0.83
CA LEU A 228 20.83 4.52 -1.91
C LEU A 228 19.61 4.78 -2.78
N TYR A 229 18.54 5.34 -2.19
CA TYR A 229 17.29 5.66 -2.86
C TYR A 229 16.56 6.79 -2.14
N GLN A 230 15.83 7.61 -2.88
CA GLN A 230 14.88 8.58 -2.34
C GLN A 230 13.68 8.65 -3.28
N ALA A 231 12.48 8.56 -2.72
CA ALA A 231 11.26 8.71 -3.50
C ALA A 231 11.10 10.16 -3.94
N LEU A 232 10.89 10.34 -5.24
CA LEU A 232 10.56 11.63 -5.85
C LEU A 232 9.13 11.54 -6.36
N GLY A 233 8.26 12.41 -5.86
CA GLY A 233 6.87 12.50 -6.32
C GLY A 233 6.77 13.35 -7.58
N THR A 234 6.07 12.85 -8.59
CA THR A 234 5.73 13.61 -9.81
C THR A 234 4.23 13.86 -9.86
N PRO A 235 3.74 15.05 -9.45
CA PRO A 235 2.32 15.35 -9.51
C PRO A 235 1.86 15.47 -10.97
N GLN A 236 0.72 14.85 -11.30
CA GLN A 236 0.16 14.88 -12.65
C GLN A 236 -1.35 15.16 -12.62
N PRO A 237 -1.85 16.13 -13.41
CA PRO A 237 -3.29 16.27 -13.63
C PRO A 237 -3.89 14.99 -14.21
N ALA A 238 -4.90 14.43 -13.53
CA ALA A 238 -5.46 13.13 -13.88
C ALA A 238 -6.71 13.21 -14.78
N PHE A 239 -7.51 14.25 -14.62
CA PHE A 239 -8.84 14.34 -15.23
C PHE A 239 -8.91 15.29 -16.42
N ASP A 240 -7.92 16.15 -16.59
CA ASP A 240 -7.69 16.92 -17.82
C ASP A 240 -6.19 17.25 -17.92
N ARG A 241 -5.69 17.55 -19.13
CA ARG A 241 -4.30 18.02 -19.30
C ARG A 241 -4.11 19.43 -18.72
N ASP A 242 -5.17 20.24 -18.74
CA ASP A 242 -5.20 21.52 -18.05
C ASP A 242 -5.42 21.28 -16.54
N PRO A 243 -4.48 21.68 -15.67
CA PRO A 243 -4.64 21.52 -14.22
C PRO A 243 -5.89 22.20 -13.64
N VAL A 244 -6.30 23.35 -14.19
CA VAL A 244 -7.49 24.08 -13.72
C VAL A 244 -8.74 23.26 -14.01
N ARG A 245 -8.84 22.74 -15.23
CA ARG A 245 -9.98 21.89 -15.63
C ARG A 245 -9.98 20.54 -14.90
N SER A 246 -8.81 19.95 -14.67
CA SER A 246 -8.68 18.71 -13.88
C SER A 246 -9.24 18.90 -12.48
N LYS A 247 -8.92 20.04 -11.86
CA LYS A 247 -9.46 20.46 -10.56
C LYS A 247 -10.97 20.67 -10.60
N ASP A 248 -11.48 21.42 -11.57
CA ASP A 248 -12.93 21.66 -11.68
C ASP A 248 -13.72 20.36 -11.79
N ILE A 249 -13.22 19.39 -12.58
CA ILE A 249 -13.83 18.06 -12.71
C ILE A 249 -13.80 17.31 -11.38
N ALA A 250 -12.65 17.28 -10.70
CA ALA A 250 -12.51 16.62 -9.41
C ALA A 250 -13.49 17.19 -8.38
N GLN A 251 -13.64 18.52 -8.34
CA GLN A 251 -14.52 19.21 -7.40
C GLN A 251 -16.01 18.97 -7.68
N GLN A 252 -16.39 18.87 -8.95
CA GLN A 252 -17.76 18.48 -9.33
C GLN A 252 -18.11 17.09 -8.82
N VAL A 253 -17.22 16.12 -9.01
CA VAL A 253 -17.43 14.75 -8.51
C VAL A 253 -17.40 14.70 -6.99
N THR A 254 -16.45 15.41 -6.36
CA THR A 254 -16.32 15.50 -4.89
C THR A 254 -17.58 16.07 -4.26
N LYS A 255 -18.22 17.07 -4.88
CA LYS A 255 -19.50 17.61 -4.39
C LYS A 255 -20.57 16.53 -4.28
N VAL A 256 -20.74 15.70 -5.30
CA VAL A 256 -21.71 14.61 -5.27
C VAL A 256 -21.40 13.56 -4.21
N LEU A 257 -20.12 13.24 -4.00
CA LEU A 257 -19.71 12.26 -3.00
C LEU A 257 -19.85 12.77 -1.56
N ARG A 258 -19.79 14.09 -1.33
CA ARG A 258 -20.07 14.69 -0.02
C ARG A 258 -21.54 14.65 0.36
N ASP A 259 -22.42 14.69 -0.65
CA ASP A 259 -23.87 14.64 -0.45
C ASP A 259 -24.39 13.20 -0.19
N ASP A 260 -23.50 12.18 -0.20
CA ASP A 260 -23.88 10.80 0.10
C ASP A 260 -24.21 10.65 1.61
N PRO A 261 -25.45 10.28 1.97
CA PRO A 261 -25.87 10.19 3.38
C PRO A 261 -25.11 9.12 4.16
N VAL A 262 -24.44 8.19 3.47
CA VAL A 262 -23.67 7.12 4.11
C VAL A 262 -22.40 7.66 4.77
N CYS A 263 -21.87 8.81 4.35
CA CYS A 263 -20.64 9.38 4.93
C CYS A 263 -20.78 9.61 6.43
N GLY A 264 -21.99 9.99 6.89
CA GLY A 264 -22.24 10.29 8.30
C GLY A 264 -21.50 11.55 8.75
N ASP A 265 -22.08 12.21 9.74
CA ASP A 265 -21.63 13.48 10.35
C ASP A 265 -21.50 14.69 9.41
N ASN A 266 -21.81 15.87 9.95
CA ASN A 266 -21.78 17.16 9.26
C ASN A 266 -20.36 17.65 8.93
N ASN A 267 -19.43 16.77 8.54
CA ASN A 267 -18.10 17.18 8.12
C ASN A 267 -18.16 17.63 6.65
N PRO A 268 -18.10 18.95 6.36
CA PRO A 268 -18.25 19.47 5.00
C PRO A 268 -17.05 19.14 4.09
N TYR A 269 -15.98 18.57 4.65
CA TYR A 269 -14.76 18.20 3.97
C TYR A 269 -14.65 16.69 3.67
N LEU A 270 -15.62 15.89 4.12
CA LEU A 270 -15.58 14.44 4.00
C LEU A 270 -16.43 13.97 2.82
N ALA A 271 -15.79 13.36 1.83
CA ALA A 271 -16.45 12.66 0.74
C ALA A 271 -16.32 11.16 0.93
N CYS A 272 -17.33 10.39 0.53
CA CYS A 272 -17.27 8.94 0.66
C CYS A 272 -18.13 8.21 -0.37
N ARG A 273 -17.95 6.89 -0.44
CA ARG A 273 -18.80 5.98 -1.20
C ARG A 273 -18.75 4.57 -0.61
N PRO A 274 -19.88 3.95 -0.27
CA PRO A 274 -19.93 2.52 0.00
C PRO A 274 -20.01 1.72 -1.31
N GLY A 275 -19.66 0.44 -1.23
CA GLY A 275 -19.87 -0.51 -2.32
C GLY A 275 -20.06 -1.91 -1.80
N ALA A 276 -20.79 -2.73 -2.55
CA ALA A 276 -20.97 -4.14 -2.29
C ALA A 276 -21.13 -4.88 -3.60
N TRP A 277 -20.79 -6.18 -3.60
CA TRP A 277 -20.96 -7.01 -4.78
C TRP A 277 -21.30 -8.47 -4.45
N PRO A 278 -22.29 -9.08 -5.12
CA PRO A 278 -23.28 -8.43 -5.99
C PRO A 278 -24.07 -7.35 -5.24
N SER A 279 -24.56 -6.34 -5.95
CA SER A 279 -25.32 -5.23 -5.34
C SER A 279 -26.80 -5.57 -5.10
N ASP A 280 -27.31 -6.58 -5.78
CA ASP A 280 -28.73 -6.99 -5.84
C ASP A 280 -28.99 -8.34 -5.14
N GLY A 281 -28.15 -8.69 -4.17
CA GLY A 281 -28.29 -9.94 -3.41
C GLY A 281 -27.34 -10.00 -2.21
N PRO A 282 -27.13 -11.20 -1.64
CA PRO A 282 -26.16 -11.39 -0.58
C PRO A 282 -24.75 -11.03 -1.07
N ALA A 283 -24.23 -9.91 -0.55
CA ALA A 283 -22.92 -9.40 -0.94
C ALA A 283 -21.82 -10.38 -0.53
N ARG A 284 -20.96 -10.78 -1.46
CA ARG A 284 -19.77 -11.61 -1.19
C ARG A 284 -18.61 -10.80 -0.62
N HIS A 285 -18.61 -9.50 -0.90
CA HIS A 285 -17.65 -8.56 -0.36
C HIS A 285 -18.22 -7.14 -0.42
N ALA A 286 -17.66 -6.27 0.42
CA ALA A 286 -18.10 -4.90 0.57
C ALA A 286 -16.92 -3.95 0.81
N TRP A 287 -17.15 -2.69 0.51
CA TRP A 287 -16.17 -1.62 0.48
C TRP A 287 -16.72 -0.38 1.18
N MET A 288 -15.83 0.38 1.81
CA MET A 288 -16.06 1.77 2.17
C MET A 288 -14.83 2.56 1.77
N LEU A 289 -15.00 3.52 0.87
CA LEU A 289 -13.93 4.44 0.49
C LEU A 289 -14.36 5.84 0.90
N GLY A 290 -13.42 6.62 1.40
CA GLY A 290 -13.69 8.01 1.73
C GLY A 290 -12.42 8.80 1.86
N TYR A 291 -12.53 10.12 1.72
CA TYR A 291 -11.39 11.00 1.79
C TYR A 291 -11.76 12.38 2.34
N THR A 292 -10.74 13.00 2.91
CA THR A 292 -10.61 14.45 3.14
C THR A 292 -9.43 14.95 2.30
N PRO A 293 -9.18 16.27 2.22
CA PRO A 293 -7.97 16.78 1.56
C PRO A 293 -6.65 16.24 2.14
N GLU A 294 -6.68 15.70 3.36
CA GLU A 294 -5.49 15.24 4.10
C GLU A 294 -5.28 13.72 4.03
N LEU A 295 -6.35 12.95 3.78
CA LEU A 295 -6.27 11.48 3.83
C LEU A 295 -7.34 10.83 2.95
N SER A 296 -6.93 9.85 2.14
CA SER A 296 -7.80 8.93 1.41
C SER A 296 -7.73 7.55 2.04
N VAL A 297 -8.87 6.95 2.35
CA VAL A 297 -8.97 5.66 3.06
C VAL A 297 -9.85 4.69 2.28
N SER A 298 -9.35 3.47 2.09
CA SER A 298 -10.10 2.32 1.60
C SER A 298 -10.23 1.27 2.70
N VAL A 299 -11.45 0.81 2.92
CA VAL A 299 -11.77 -0.35 3.75
C VAL A 299 -12.43 -1.41 2.89
N PHE A 300 -11.94 -2.63 2.99
CA PHE A 300 -12.49 -3.80 2.31
C PHE A 300 -12.89 -4.85 3.34
N VAL A 301 -14.00 -5.54 3.10
CA VAL A 301 -14.45 -6.72 3.84
C VAL A 301 -14.83 -7.80 2.84
N GLY A 302 -14.21 -8.98 2.95
CA GLY A 302 -14.50 -10.15 2.12
C GLY A 302 -15.22 -11.27 2.87
N GLY A 303 -16.01 -12.05 2.15
CA GLY A 303 -16.63 -13.29 2.63
C GLY A 303 -15.62 -14.41 2.82
N ASP A 304 -16.08 -15.52 3.39
CA ASP A 304 -15.27 -16.72 3.57
C ASP A 304 -14.87 -17.39 2.23
N GLU A 305 -14.06 -18.44 2.28
CA GLU A 305 -13.55 -19.12 1.08
C GLU A 305 -14.65 -19.83 0.29
N ALA A 306 -15.77 -20.12 0.94
CA ALA A 306 -16.97 -20.63 0.30
C ALA A 306 -17.81 -19.52 -0.36
N GLY A 307 -17.38 -18.25 -0.27
CA GLY A 307 -18.08 -17.11 -0.84
C GLY A 307 -19.29 -16.68 -0.01
N GLY A 308 -19.27 -16.93 1.30
CA GLY A 308 -20.32 -16.53 2.23
C GLY A 308 -20.62 -15.04 2.19
N ALA A 309 -21.88 -14.69 2.46
CA ALA A 309 -22.32 -13.31 2.45
C ALA A 309 -21.66 -12.50 3.59
N VAL A 310 -21.36 -11.23 3.32
CA VAL A 310 -20.86 -10.25 4.28
C VAL A 310 -21.92 -9.23 4.63
N ASP A 311 -21.79 -8.65 5.82
CA ASP A 311 -22.51 -7.43 6.17
C ASP A 311 -21.93 -6.24 5.37
N ALA A 312 -22.73 -5.70 4.44
CA ALA A 312 -22.35 -4.55 3.63
C ALA A 312 -22.16 -3.25 4.44
N GLY A 313 -22.65 -3.19 5.68
CA GLY A 313 -22.43 -2.08 6.62
C GLY A 313 -21.10 -2.17 7.39
N LEU A 314 -20.47 -3.34 7.45
CA LEU A 314 -19.24 -3.55 8.23
C LEU A 314 -18.07 -2.67 7.76
N PRO A 315 -17.81 -2.47 6.44
CA PRO A 315 -16.77 -1.56 5.99
C PRO A 315 -16.93 -0.13 6.52
N LYS A 316 -18.17 0.39 6.57
CA LYS A 316 -18.45 1.72 7.15
C LYS A 316 -18.12 1.75 8.64
N ALA A 317 -18.50 0.73 9.39
CA ALA A 317 -18.23 0.66 10.83
C ALA A 317 -16.73 0.60 11.13
N VAL A 318 -15.97 -0.19 10.35
CA VAL A 318 -14.50 -0.25 10.42
C VAL A 318 -13.90 1.11 10.04
N TRP A 319 -14.34 1.72 8.94
CA TRP A 319 -13.84 3.01 8.47
C TRP A 319 -14.05 4.13 9.51
N GLY A 320 -15.26 4.25 10.08
CA GLY A 320 -15.54 5.25 11.11
C GLY A 320 -14.70 5.03 12.37
N THR A 321 -14.58 3.78 12.83
CA THR A 321 -13.77 3.44 14.01
C THR A 321 -12.28 3.74 13.79
N PHE A 322 -11.78 3.52 12.57
CA PHE A 322 -10.40 3.87 12.20
C PHE A 322 -10.19 5.39 12.27
N LEU A 323 -11.08 6.18 11.67
CA LEU A 323 -10.98 7.64 11.68
C LEU A 323 -11.07 8.22 13.10
N GLU A 324 -11.93 7.68 13.96
CA GLU A 324 -12.01 8.10 15.37
C GLU A 324 -10.68 7.91 16.11
N LYS A 325 -9.95 6.81 15.85
CA LYS A 325 -8.64 6.55 16.47
C LYS A 325 -7.53 7.47 15.96
N LEU A 326 -7.71 8.08 14.78
CA LEU A 326 -6.76 9.05 14.23
C LEU A 326 -6.94 10.47 14.78
N LYS A 327 -8.09 10.80 15.39
CA LYS A 327 -8.30 12.10 16.01
C LYS A 327 -7.25 12.36 17.10
N PRO A 328 -6.61 13.55 17.12
CA PRO A 328 -5.44 13.82 17.95
C PRO A 328 -5.59 13.41 19.40
#